data_AF-A0AAD5XIM2-F1
#
_entry.id   AF-A0AAD5XIM2-F1
#
_cell.length_a   1.000
_cell.length_b   1.000
_cell.length_c   1.000
_cell.angle_alpha   90.00
_cell.angle_beta   90.00
_cell.angle_gamma   90.00
#
_symmetry.space_group_name_H-M   'P 1'
#
loop_
_entity.id
_entity.type
_entity.pdbx_description
1 polymer ?
#
loop_
_entity_poly.entity_id
_entity_poly.type
_entity_poly.pdbx_seq_one_letter_code
_entity_poly.pdbx_strand_id
1 'polypeptide(L)'
;MIHNRNRSGSSSTNPPPSIMAQSLSISPPTSTLLIPDAVLRQAVLLPAGEDPNEWIAANLTDFYSQLNLLYGSVTQFCTPDSCPTMSAGPKFDYLW
;
A
#
# COMPACT_ATOMS: atom_id res chain seq x y z
N MET A 1 21.42 35.87 -34.26
CA MET A 1 22.78 35.68 -33.72
C MET A 1 22.95 36.75 -32.65
N ILE A 2 23.09 36.46 -31.36
CA ILE A 2 24.16 35.70 -30.72
C ILE A 2 23.61 34.91 -29.51
N HIS A 3 24.03 33.65 -29.40
CA HIS A 3 23.92 32.79 -28.23
C HIS A 3 24.68 33.39 -27.03
N ASN A 4 24.16 33.26 -25.80
CA ASN A 4 25.05 33.01 -24.67
C ASN A 4 24.41 32.09 -23.61
N ARG A 5 24.97 30.88 -23.51
CA ARG A 5 24.80 29.95 -22.39
C ARG A 5 25.80 30.33 -21.29
N ASN A 6 25.34 30.38 -20.04
CA ASN A 6 26.03 29.85 -18.86
C ASN A 6 25.09 30.06 -17.66
N ARG A 7 24.49 29.01 -17.10
CA ARG A 7 25.04 27.98 -16.19
C ARG A 7 25.44 28.57 -14.84
N SER A 8 24.96 27.89 -13.79
CA SER A 8 25.33 27.94 -12.37
C SER A 8 24.87 29.12 -11.52
N GLY A 9 23.70 28.94 -10.88
CA GLY A 9 23.33 29.55 -9.61
C GLY A 9 22.69 28.45 -8.74
N SER A 10 23.48 27.91 -7.82
CA SER A 10 23.20 26.79 -6.93
C SER A 10 22.16 27.14 -5.86
N SER A 11 20.94 26.61 -5.97
CA SER A 11 20.02 26.52 -4.83
C SER A 11 20.32 25.24 -4.06
N SER A 12 21.28 25.36 -3.12
CA SER A 12 21.56 24.31 -2.13
C SER A 12 20.41 24.28 -1.12
N THR A 13 19.28 23.70 -1.51
CA THR A 13 18.24 23.29 -0.57
C THR A 13 18.68 21.97 0.02
N ASN A 14 19.16 22.02 1.26
CA ASN A 14 19.57 20.85 2.03
C ASN A 14 18.49 19.75 1.92
N PRO A 15 18.87 18.48 1.66
CA PRO A 15 17.91 17.39 1.74
C PRO A 15 17.38 17.31 3.18
N PRO A 16 16.08 17.03 3.38
CA PRO A 16 15.57 16.76 4.72
C PRO A 16 16.36 15.59 5.32
N PRO A 17 16.57 15.57 6.65
CA PRO A 17 17.38 14.54 7.28
C PRO A 17 16.79 13.18 6.91
N SER A 18 17.58 12.38 6.21
CA SER A 18 17.38 10.95 6.04
C SER A 18 17.36 10.35 7.43
N ILE A 19 16.19 10.34 8.08
CA ILE A 19 15.89 9.34 9.09
C ILE A 19 15.95 8.06 8.31
N MET A 20 17.10 7.41 8.47
CA MET A 20 17.36 6.05 8.07
C MET A 20 16.05 5.27 8.21
N ALA A 21 15.44 4.91 7.08
CA ALA A 21 14.53 3.79 7.04
C ALA A 21 15.40 2.57 7.36
N GLN A 22 15.76 2.41 8.64
CA GLN A 22 16.23 1.14 9.14
C GLN A 22 15.07 0.21 8.84
N SER A 23 15.33 -0.78 8.00
CA SER A 23 14.39 -1.83 7.70
C SER A 23 13.76 -2.27 9.01
N LEU A 24 12.46 -2.03 9.17
CA LEU A 24 11.68 -2.84 10.09
C LEU A 24 11.68 -4.22 9.45
N SER A 25 12.73 -4.99 9.69
CA SER A 25 12.72 -6.43 9.43
C SER A 25 11.70 -7.01 10.40
N ILE A 26 10.44 -6.99 9.99
CA ILE A 26 9.39 -7.80 10.60
C ILE A 26 9.71 -9.23 10.17
N SER A 27 10.72 -9.82 10.81
CA SER A 27 10.86 -11.26 10.87
C SER A 27 10.37 -11.66 12.26
N PRO A 28 9.09 -11.99 12.44
CA PRO A 28 8.72 -12.81 13.56
C PRO A 28 9.35 -14.18 13.30
N PRO A 29 10.20 -14.69 14.21
CA PRO A 29 10.55 -16.10 14.16
C PRO A 29 9.28 -16.89 14.49
N THR A 30 8.97 -17.84 13.62
CA THR A 30 7.96 -18.90 13.81
C THR A 30 6.49 -18.43 13.78
N SER A 31 5.72 -19.03 12.88
CA SER A 31 4.30 -18.80 12.53
C SER A 31 3.27 -18.97 13.66
N THR A 32 3.54 -18.51 14.87
CA THR A 32 2.74 -18.78 16.08
C THR A 32 1.87 -17.62 16.53
N LEU A 33 2.03 -16.42 15.97
CA LEU A 33 1.19 -15.25 16.26
C LEU A 33 0.13 -14.93 15.20
N LEU A 34 0.08 -15.68 14.10
CA LEU A 34 -0.87 -15.47 13.00
C LEU A 34 -1.83 -16.64 12.88
N ILE A 35 -3.06 -16.34 12.45
CA ILE A 35 -4.04 -17.37 12.11
C ILE A 35 -3.37 -18.34 11.12
N PRO A 36 -3.33 -19.65 11.39
CA PRO A 36 -2.71 -20.61 10.49
C PRO A 36 -3.37 -20.55 9.10
N ASP A 37 -2.58 -20.69 8.03
CA ASP A 37 -3.08 -20.67 6.64
C ASP A 37 -4.24 -21.66 6.43
N ALA A 38 -4.15 -22.85 7.03
CA ALA A 38 -5.21 -23.86 6.97
C ALA A 38 -6.55 -23.37 7.54
N VAL A 39 -6.51 -22.55 8.61
CA VAL A 39 -7.71 -21.98 9.22
C VAL A 39 -8.30 -20.89 8.32
N LEU A 40 -7.45 -20.05 7.73
CA LEU A 40 -7.90 -19.02 6.79
C LEU A 40 -8.56 -19.62 5.55
N ARG A 41 -7.96 -20.68 4.99
CA ARG A 41 -8.54 -21.39 3.85
C ARG A 41 -9.91 -21.97 4.14
N GLN A 42 -10.14 -22.45 5.37
CA GLN A 42 -11.44 -22.95 5.77
C GLN A 42 -12.45 -21.83 5.99
N ALA A 43 -12.01 -20.70 6.55
CA ALA A 43 -12.86 -19.56 6.89
C ALA A 43 -13.47 -18.85 5.67
N VAL A 44 -12.83 -18.93 4.49
CA VAL A 44 -13.33 -18.30 3.26
C VAL A 44 -14.35 -19.15 2.49
N LEU A 45 -14.57 -20.41 2.90
CA LEU A 45 -15.52 -21.29 2.23
C LEU A 45 -16.95 -20.87 2.54
N LEU A 46 -17.81 -20.96 1.51
CA LEU A 46 -19.25 -20.74 1.66
C LEU A 46 -19.83 -21.78 2.64
N PRO A 47 -20.48 -21.36 3.73
CA PRO A 47 -21.16 -22.28 4.64
C PRO A 47 -22.30 -23.06 3.96
N ALA A 48 -22.56 -24.28 4.44
CA ALA A 48 -23.60 -25.12 3.86
C ALA A 48 -25.00 -24.52 4.10
N GLY A 49 -25.74 -24.26 3.01
CA GLY A 49 -27.10 -23.73 3.07
C GLY A 49 -27.20 -22.21 3.05
N GLU A 50 -26.08 -21.48 2.91
CA GLU A 50 -26.06 -20.03 2.80
C GLU A 50 -26.14 -19.55 1.35
N ASP A 51 -26.74 -18.38 1.11
CA ASP A 51 -26.81 -17.80 -0.23
C ASP A 51 -25.43 -17.26 -0.66
N PRO A 52 -24.93 -17.62 -1.86
CA PRO A 52 -23.63 -17.15 -2.32
C PRO A 52 -23.50 -15.63 -2.40
N ASN A 53 -24.56 -14.90 -2.77
CA ASN A 53 -24.48 -13.45 -2.92
C ASN A 53 -24.50 -12.76 -1.56
N GLU A 54 -25.28 -13.25 -0.59
CA GLU A 54 -25.25 -12.76 0.79
C GLU A 54 -23.87 -12.98 1.42
N TRP A 55 -23.28 -14.16 1.23
CA TRP A 55 -21.94 -14.47 1.72
C TRP A 55 -20.87 -13.55 1.13
N ILE A 56 -20.90 -13.34 -0.18
CA ILE A 56 -19.96 -12.42 -0.86
C ILE A 56 -20.18 -10.99 -0.39
N ALA A 57 -21.42 -10.53 -0.27
CA ALA A 57 -21.74 -9.18 0.17
C ALA A 57 -21.22 -8.90 1.60
N ALA A 58 -21.41 -9.84 2.53
CA ALA A 58 -20.89 -9.74 3.88
C ALA A 58 -19.35 -9.63 3.88
N ASN A 59 -18.65 -10.53 3.19
CA ASN A 59 -17.19 -10.53 3.13
C ASN A 59 -16.62 -9.27 2.45
N LEU A 60 -17.25 -8.79 1.37
CA LEU A 60 -16.83 -7.56 0.70
C LEU A 60 -16.98 -6.33 1.60
N THR A 61 -18.05 -6.27 2.38
CA THR A 61 -18.31 -5.16 3.31
C THR A 61 -17.25 -5.12 4.41
N ASP A 62 -16.93 -6.28 4.98
CA ASP A 62 -15.90 -6.41 6.01
C ASP A 62 -14.51 -6.09 5.44
N PHE A 63 -14.19 -6.58 4.24
CA PHE A 63 -12.93 -6.30 3.58
C PHE A 63 -12.75 -4.82 3.26
N TYR A 64 -13.79 -4.16 2.75
CA TYR A 64 -13.75 -2.72 2.45
C TYR A 64 -13.49 -1.89 3.71
N SER A 65 -14.14 -2.23 4.83
CA SER A 65 -13.92 -1.54 6.11
C SER A 65 -12.48 -1.68 6.59
N GLN A 66 -11.90 -2.87 6.50
CA GLN A 66 -10.50 -3.11 6.86
C GLN A 66 -9.53 -2.38 5.91
N LEU A 67 -9.82 -2.37 4.61
CA LEU A 67 -9.03 -1.65 3.60
C LEU A 67 -9.01 -0.15 3.88
N ASN A 68 -10.15 0.44 4.24
CA ASN A 68 -10.22 1.86 4.59
C ASN A 68 -9.35 2.22 5.79
N LEU A 69 -9.35 1.38 6.83
CA LEU A 69 -8.48 1.58 7.99
C LEU A 69 -7.00 1.48 7.60
N LEU A 70 -6.65 0.50 6.77
CA LEU A 70 -5.29 0.35 6.26
C LEU A 70 -4.88 1.57 5.44
N TYR A 71 -5.69 1.99 4.48
CA TYR A 71 -5.41 3.15 3.64
C TYR A 71 -5.31 4.44 4.46
N GLY A 72 -6.14 4.60 5.49
CA GLY A 72 -6.06 5.72 6.43
C GLY A 72 -4.72 5.83 7.15
N SER A 73 -4.01 4.72 7.39
CA SER A 73 -2.67 4.76 7.97
C SER A 73 -1.57 5.22 7.00
N VAL A 74 -1.78 5.01 5.69
CA VAL A 74 -0.79 5.27 4.63
C VAL A 74 -1.03 6.60 3.91
N THR A 75 -2.27 7.09 3.88
CA THR A 75 -2.68 8.28 3.11
C THR A 75 -1.86 9.53 3.42
N GLN A 76 -1.35 9.68 4.66
CA GLN A 76 -0.48 10.79 5.04
C GLN A 76 0.86 10.84 4.29
N PHE A 77 1.33 9.70 3.77
CA PHE A 77 2.58 9.59 3.01
C PHE A 77 2.35 9.57 1.49
N CYS A 78 1.11 9.27 1.07
CA CYS A 78 0.71 9.17 -0.33
C CYS A 78 0.04 10.48 -0.76
N THR A 79 0.83 11.41 -1.29
CA THR A 79 0.39 12.71 -1.80
C THR A 79 0.50 12.74 -3.33
N PRO A 80 -0.10 13.73 -4.02
CA PRO A 80 0.06 13.87 -5.47
C PRO A 80 1.52 14.02 -5.93
N ASP A 81 2.40 14.54 -5.06
CA ASP A 81 3.82 14.72 -5.36
C ASP A 81 4.63 13.42 -5.15
N SER A 82 4.30 12.63 -4.12
CA SER A 82 5.00 11.37 -3.83
C SER A 82 4.46 10.19 -4.65
N CYS A 83 3.17 10.18 -4.95
CA CYS A 83 2.46 9.15 -5.71
C CYS A 83 1.62 9.79 -6.83
N PRO A 84 2.26 10.28 -7.91
CA PRO A 84 1.57 11.02 -8.99
C PRO A 84 0.66 10.14 -9.85
N THR A 85 0.88 8.82 -9.85
CA THR A 85 0.07 7.83 -10.56
C THR A 85 -0.25 6.68 -9.63
N MET A 86 -1.45 6.10 -9.77
CA MET A 86 -1.83 4.90 -9.02
C MET A 86 -1.15 3.69 -9.65
N SER A 87 -0.07 3.20 -9.02
CA SER A 87 0.77 2.13 -9.55
C SER A 87 1.06 1.04 -8.52
N ALA A 88 1.28 -0.19 -9.00
CA ALA A 88 1.77 -1.31 -8.19
C ALA A 88 3.19 -1.68 -8.64
N GLY A 89 4.15 -0.90 -8.17
CA GLY A 89 5.55 -1.00 -8.60
C GLY A 89 5.75 -0.54 -10.05
N PRO A 90 6.94 -0.78 -10.64
CA PRO A 90 7.31 -0.18 -11.92
C PRO A 90 6.64 -0.82 -13.15
N LYS A 91 5.78 -1.83 -12.96
CA LYS A 91 5.23 -2.65 -14.07
C LYS A 91 3.74 -2.42 -14.32
N PHE A 92 3.01 -1.88 -13.35
CA PHE A 92 1.56 -1.83 -13.40
C PHE A 92 1.07 -0.46 -12.98
N ASP A 93 0.39 0.21 -13.91
CA ASP A 93 -0.34 1.46 -13.68
C ASP A 93 -1.84 1.18 -13.79
N TYR A 94 -2.61 1.81 -12.91
CA TYR A 94 -4.05 1.67 -12.85
C TYR A 94 -4.73 2.99 -13.22
N LEU A 95 -5.77 2.87 -14.05
CA LEU A 95 -6.66 3.96 -14.44
C LEU A 95 -8.06 3.67 -13.89
N TRP A 96 -8.83 4.72 -13.65
CA TRP A 96 -10.21 4.65 -13.20
C TRP A 96 -11.18 4.41 -14.35
#